data_AF-A0A964QS58-F1
#
_entry.id   AF-A0A964QS58-F1
#
_cell.length_a   1.000
_cell.length_b   1.000
_cell.length_c   1.000
_cell.angle_alpha   90.00
_cell.angle_beta   90.00
_cell.angle_gamma   90.00
#
_symmetry.space_group_name_H-M   'P 1'
#
loop_
_entity.id
_entity.type
_entity.pdbx_description
1 polymer ?
#
loop_
_entity_poly.entity_id
_entity_poly.type
_entity_poly.pdbx_seq_one_letter_code
_entity_poly.pdbx_strand_id
1 'polypeptide(L)'
;MSDLSIPTYFLDAYYDGSKYPGSSKCKGIKNGANCQYFAYELLRHFRLVIPDFRSSNLWEDKISTKKVKTIQPLDLVLFNKTKDPYGAHVGVYLGNDKIIHLSKEVGYPTVWDFKDFKKRENYKVFIGAKRVTKSLQESLAKLRHATLIASTGSSTRLAGSRLSDKEVRRISKSSERKQVHRIR
;
A
#
# COMPACT_ATOMS: atom_id res chain seq x y z
N MET A 1 -27.21 3.07 8.01
CA MET A 1 -25.92 2.54 7.53
C MET A 1 -25.72 3.09 6.14
N SER A 2 -24.59 3.73 5.86
CA SER A 2 -24.30 4.21 4.50
C SER A 2 -24.06 3.03 3.58
N ASP A 3 -24.90 2.86 2.56
CA ASP A 3 -24.69 1.86 1.52
C ASP A 3 -23.34 2.12 0.83
N LEU A 4 -22.47 1.12 0.86
CA LEU A 4 -21.22 1.15 0.13
C LEU A 4 -21.51 1.08 -1.36
N SER A 5 -21.55 2.24 -2.01
CA SER A 5 -21.68 2.32 -3.46
C SER A 5 -20.38 1.90 -4.13
N ILE A 6 -20.34 0.68 -4.65
CA ILE A 6 -19.23 0.20 -5.47
C ILE A 6 -19.31 0.85 -6.85
N PRO A 7 -18.27 1.54 -7.33
CA PRO A 7 -18.30 2.15 -8.65
C PRO A 7 -18.47 1.10 -9.74
N THR A 8 -19.28 1.40 -10.76
CA THR A 8 -19.57 0.45 -11.86
C THR A 8 -18.33 -0.03 -12.58
N TYR A 9 -17.32 0.82 -12.76
CA TYR A 9 -16.06 0.43 -13.40
C TYR A 9 -15.29 -0.66 -12.63
N PHE A 10 -15.60 -0.90 -11.35
CA PHE A 10 -15.10 -2.08 -10.63
C PHE A 10 -15.70 -3.37 -11.15
N LEU A 11 -16.97 -3.36 -11.54
CA LEU A 11 -17.71 -4.53 -12.00
C LEU A 11 -17.26 -4.99 -13.39
N ASP A 12 -16.67 -4.11 -14.18
CA ASP A 12 -16.12 -4.42 -15.52
C ASP A 12 -14.71 -5.06 -15.49
N ALA A 13 -14.07 -5.13 -14.31
CA ALA A 13 -12.76 -5.74 -14.20
C ALA A 13 -12.82 -7.24 -14.52
N TYR A 14 -11.76 -7.80 -15.13
CA TYR A 14 -11.65 -9.25 -15.34
C TYR A 14 -10.45 -9.82 -14.59
N TYR A 15 -10.50 -11.12 -14.30
CA TYR A 15 -9.45 -11.80 -13.58
C TYR A 15 -8.18 -11.93 -14.44
N ASP A 16 -7.06 -11.42 -13.94
CA ASP A 16 -5.72 -11.61 -14.50
C ASP A 16 -4.74 -11.92 -13.36
N GLY A 17 -4.30 -13.19 -13.28
CA GLY A 17 -3.37 -13.66 -12.25
C GLY A 17 -1.99 -12.98 -12.28
N SER A 18 -1.61 -12.36 -13.39
CA SER A 18 -0.34 -11.63 -13.52
C SER A 18 -0.39 -10.21 -12.93
N LYS A 19 -1.58 -9.74 -12.55
CA LYS A 19 -1.84 -8.42 -11.97
C LYS A 19 -2.09 -8.53 -10.47
N TYR A 20 -1.00 -8.75 -9.74
CA TYR A 20 -0.97 -8.82 -8.29
C TYR A 20 -0.32 -7.56 -7.68
N PRO A 21 -0.52 -7.26 -6.38
CA PRO A 21 0.13 -6.12 -5.75
C PRO A 21 1.65 -6.15 -5.92
N GLY A 22 2.23 -5.06 -6.42
CA GLY A 22 3.67 -4.94 -6.70
C GLY A 22 4.10 -5.43 -8.09
N SER A 23 3.19 -5.93 -8.92
CA SER A 23 3.47 -6.24 -10.33
C SER A 23 3.60 -4.95 -11.16
N SER A 24 4.59 -4.89 -12.06
CA SER A 24 4.76 -3.77 -13.00
C SER A 24 3.61 -3.63 -14.00
N LYS A 25 2.76 -4.66 -14.13
CA LYS A 25 1.58 -4.68 -15.01
C LYS A 25 0.35 -3.97 -14.41
N CYS A 26 0.44 -3.52 -13.16
CA CYS A 26 -0.65 -2.89 -12.42
C CYS A 26 -0.73 -1.39 -12.70
N LYS A 27 -1.84 -0.96 -13.33
CA LYS A 27 -2.17 0.45 -13.63
C LYS A 27 -3.67 0.66 -13.46
N GLY A 28 -4.15 0.47 -12.23
CA GLY A 28 -5.58 0.42 -11.92
C GLY A 28 -6.26 -0.86 -12.43
N ILE A 29 -7.58 -0.93 -12.26
CA ILE A 29 -8.35 -2.18 -12.48
C ILE A 29 -8.90 -2.38 -13.90
N LYS A 30 -8.92 -1.34 -14.74
CA LYS A 30 -9.56 -1.38 -16.08
C LYS A 30 -9.01 -2.49 -16.98
N ASN A 31 -7.75 -2.84 -16.79
CA ASN A 31 -7.07 -3.86 -17.59
C ASN A 31 -7.03 -5.22 -16.86
N GLY A 32 -7.92 -5.45 -15.90
CA GLY A 32 -7.96 -6.65 -15.08
C GLY A 32 -7.09 -6.59 -13.84
N ALA A 33 -7.31 -7.56 -12.95
CA ALA A 33 -6.67 -7.67 -11.65
C ALA A 33 -6.73 -9.12 -11.15
N ASN A 34 -5.86 -9.50 -10.21
CA ASN A 34 -6.13 -10.67 -9.38
C ASN A 34 -7.01 -10.29 -8.17
N CYS A 35 -7.39 -11.28 -7.37
CA CYS A 35 -8.26 -11.07 -6.20
C CYS A 35 -7.74 -10.00 -5.23
N GLN A 36 -6.45 -10.05 -4.89
CA GLN A 36 -5.85 -9.16 -3.91
C GLN A 36 -5.68 -7.74 -4.46
N TYR A 37 -5.23 -7.60 -5.71
CA TYR A 37 -5.07 -6.29 -6.34
C TYR A 37 -6.42 -5.59 -6.53
N PHE A 38 -7.46 -6.33 -6.94
CA PHE A 38 -8.83 -5.83 -6.99
C PHE A 38 -9.29 -5.28 -5.63
N ALA A 39 -9.11 -6.06 -4.56
CA ALA A 39 -9.47 -5.65 -3.21
C ALA A 39 -8.73 -4.36 -2.79
N TYR A 40 -7.44 -4.25 -3.12
CA TYR A 40 -6.63 -3.08 -2.77
C TYR A 40 -7.04 -1.83 -3.53
N GLU A 41 -7.31 -1.95 -4.83
CA GLU A 41 -7.82 -0.84 -5.63
C GLU A 41 -9.18 -0.36 -5.10
N LEU A 42 -10.05 -1.27 -4.65
CA LEU A 42 -11.32 -0.90 -4.05
C LEU A 42 -11.11 -0.10 -2.75
N LEU A 43 -10.20 -0.55 -1.87
CA LEU A 43 -9.85 0.22 -0.67
C LEU A 43 -9.26 1.58 -1.00
N ARG A 44 -8.40 1.67 -2.02
CA ARG A 44 -7.82 2.94 -2.49
C ARG A 44 -8.88 3.90 -3.02
N HIS A 45 -9.92 3.39 -3.69
CA HIS A 45 -11.08 4.19 -4.08
C HIS A 45 -11.73 4.85 -2.85
N PHE A 46 -11.85 4.12 -1.73
CA PHE A 46 -12.31 4.65 -0.44
C PHE A 46 -11.22 5.38 0.37
N ARG A 47 -10.10 5.78 -0.26
CA ARG A 47 -8.98 6.52 0.35
C ARG A 47 -8.27 5.79 1.50
N LEU A 48 -8.41 4.47 1.58
CA LEU A 48 -7.66 3.61 2.49
C LEU A 48 -6.38 3.15 1.80
N VAL A 49 -5.23 3.45 2.41
CA VAL A 49 -3.93 3.19 1.79
C VAL A 49 -3.36 1.90 2.33
N ILE A 50 -3.14 0.96 1.42
CA ILE A 50 -2.50 -0.32 1.69
C ILE A 50 -1.25 -0.48 0.81
N PRO A 51 -0.09 -0.81 1.40
CA PRO A 51 1.09 -1.18 0.63
C PRO A 51 0.83 -2.42 -0.21
N ASP A 52 1.63 -2.60 -1.27
CA ASP A 52 1.51 -3.71 -2.21
C ASP A 52 2.03 -5.05 -1.65
N PHE A 53 1.52 -5.43 -0.49
CA PHE A 53 1.83 -6.70 0.16
C PHE A 53 1.26 -7.88 -0.61
N ARG A 54 2.01 -8.99 -0.67
CA ARG A 54 1.45 -10.31 -0.96
C ARG A 54 0.71 -10.82 0.28
N SER A 55 -0.16 -11.83 0.10
CA SER A 55 -1.09 -12.29 1.13
C SER A 55 -0.43 -12.65 2.48
N SER A 56 0.75 -13.30 2.47
CA SER A 56 1.50 -13.58 3.71
C SER A 56 1.97 -12.30 4.39
N ASN A 57 2.54 -11.36 3.64
CA ASN A 57 3.00 -10.08 4.19
C ASN A 57 1.82 -9.23 4.71
N LEU A 58 0.66 -9.28 4.04
CA LEU A 58 -0.58 -8.67 4.53
C LEU A 58 -0.98 -9.27 5.89
N TRP A 59 -0.92 -10.59 6.02
CA TRP A 59 -1.30 -11.26 7.25
C TRP A 59 -0.38 -10.89 8.43
N GLU A 60 0.92 -10.78 8.15
CA GLU A 60 1.96 -10.44 9.11
C GLU A 60 2.02 -8.96 9.46
N ASP A 61 1.62 -8.08 8.55
CA ASP A 61 1.71 -6.63 8.74
C ASP A 61 0.99 -6.16 10.01
N LYS A 62 1.65 -5.31 10.79
CA LYS A 62 1.09 -4.68 12.00
C LYS A 62 1.15 -3.15 11.92
N ILE A 63 1.70 -2.61 10.83
CA ILE A 63 2.02 -1.19 10.70
C ILE A 63 0.91 -0.46 9.93
N SER A 64 0.49 -1.01 8.79
CA SER A 64 -0.52 -0.37 7.93
C SER A 64 -1.90 -1.03 8.07
N THR A 65 -1.93 -2.21 8.66
CA THR A 65 -3.12 -3.01 8.90
C THR A 65 -3.09 -3.66 10.28
N LYS A 66 -4.25 -4.05 10.79
CA LYS A 66 -4.39 -4.84 12.03
C LYS A 66 -5.34 -6.01 11.83
N LYS A 67 -5.12 -7.11 12.55
CA LYS A 67 -6.08 -8.22 12.61
C LYS A 67 -7.31 -7.78 13.41
N VAL A 68 -8.50 -8.18 12.98
CA VAL A 68 -9.77 -7.85 13.64
C VAL A 68 -10.59 -9.12 13.89
N LYS A 69 -11.30 -9.14 15.03
CA LYS A 69 -12.26 -10.22 15.38
C LYS A 69 -13.66 -9.88 14.91
N THR A 70 -14.08 -8.64 15.09
CA THR A 70 -15.36 -8.12 14.59
C THR A 70 -15.14 -7.43 13.25
N ILE A 71 -15.63 -8.08 12.20
CA ILE A 71 -15.49 -7.61 10.82
C ILE A 71 -16.47 -6.46 10.59
N GLN A 72 -16.01 -5.39 9.95
CA GLN A 72 -16.80 -4.23 9.56
C GLN A 72 -16.63 -3.98 8.06
N PRO A 73 -17.53 -3.20 7.45
CA PRO A 73 -17.39 -2.87 6.04
C PRO A 73 -16.01 -2.25 5.73
N LEU A 74 -15.47 -2.58 4.55
CA LEU A 74 -14.10 -2.29 4.09
C LEU A 74 -12.97 -3.08 4.77
N ASP A 75 -13.27 -4.04 5.64
CA ASP A 75 -12.26 -4.99 6.07
C ASP A 75 -11.91 -5.99 4.96
N LEU A 76 -10.63 -6.33 4.89
CA LEU A 76 -10.13 -7.42 4.05
C LEU A 76 -10.40 -8.75 4.75
N VAL A 77 -10.93 -9.70 4.01
CA VAL A 77 -11.15 -11.08 4.46
C VAL A 77 -10.28 -12.04 3.65
N LEU A 78 -9.60 -12.95 4.34
CA LEU A 78 -8.65 -13.89 3.74
C LEU A 78 -9.19 -15.31 3.83
N PHE A 79 -9.21 -16.00 2.69
CA PHE A 79 -9.64 -17.39 2.54
C PHE A 79 -8.58 -18.21 1.82
N ASN A 80 -8.49 -19.50 2.12
CA ASN A 80 -7.61 -20.43 1.41
C ASN A 80 -8.15 -21.87 1.53
N LYS A 81 -7.45 -22.83 0.91
CA LYS A 81 -7.70 -24.26 1.09
C LYS A 81 -7.19 -24.77 2.45
N THR A 82 -6.20 -24.10 3.04
CA THR A 82 -5.62 -24.39 4.36
C THR A 82 -5.62 -23.14 5.26
N LYS A 83 -5.07 -23.25 6.49
CA LYS A 83 -4.85 -22.11 7.39
C LYS A 83 -3.66 -21.22 6.99
N ASP A 84 -2.91 -21.59 5.96
CA ASP A 84 -1.73 -20.86 5.50
C ASP A 84 -2.13 -19.56 4.78
N PRO A 85 -1.63 -18.37 5.18
CA PRO A 85 -1.86 -17.12 4.46
C PRO A 85 -1.17 -17.04 3.10
N TYR A 86 -0.22 -17.92 2.78
CA TYR A 86 0.43 -17.93 1.47
C TYR A 86 -0.55 -18.28 0.35
N GLY A 87 -0.64 -17.39 -0.64
CA GLY A 87 -1.56 -17.55 -1.77
C GLY A 87 -3.05 -17.37 -1.41
N ALA A 88 -3.36 -16.81 -0.24
CA ALA A 88 -4.75 -16.63 0.18
C ALA A 88 -5.54 -15.76 -0.81
N HIS A 89 -6.79 -16.18 -1.06
CA HIS A 89 -7.79 -15.39 -1.75
C HIS A 89 -8.26 -14.25 -0.84
N VAL A 90 -8.38 -13.05 -1.40
CA VAL A 90 -8.71 -11.84 -0.66
C VAL A 90 -9.99 -11.23 -1.24
N GLY A 91 -10.90 -10.84 -0.34
CA GLY A 91 -12.11 -10.07 -0.66
C GLY A 91 -12.28 -8.89 0.30
N VAL A 92 -13.25 -8.02 -0.01
CA VAL A 92 -13.63 -6.87 0.82
C VAL A 92 -15.02 -7.11 1.41
N TYR A 93 -15.15 -7.00 2.72
CA TYR A 93 -16.42 -7.13 3.42
C TYR A 93 -17.29 -5.90 3.17
N LEU A 94 -18.55 -6.10 2.79
CA LEU A 94 -19.52 -5.04 2.52
C LEU A 94 -20.48 -4.78 3.70
N GLY A 95 -20.52 -5.69 4.68
CA GLY A 95 -21.59 -5.75 5.68
C GLY A 95 -22.57 -6.89 5.37
N ASN A 96 -23.40 -7.25 6.36
CA ASN A 96 -24.46 -8.25 6.22
C ASN A 96 -23.98 -9.58 5.61
N ASP A 97 -22.79 -10.02 6.03
CA ASP A 97 -22.11 -11.24 5.55
C ASP A 97 -21.77 -11.28 4.06
N LYS A 98 -21.83 -10.13 3.36
CA LYS A 98 -21.51 -10.01 1.94
C LYS A 98 -20.06 -9.62 1.73
N ILE A 99 -19.42 -10.28 0.77
CA ILE A 99 -18.02 -10.05 0.41
C ILE A 99 -17.95 -9.85 -1.09
N ILE A 100 -17.45 -8.70 -1.53
CA ILE A 100 -17.09 -8.49 -2.94
C ILE A 100 -15.67 -8.97 -3.19
N HIS A 101 -15.46 -9.70 -4.28
CA HIS A 101 -14.15 -10.21 -4.67
C HIS A 101 -14.08 -10.51 -6.16
N LEU A 102 -12.86 -10.66 -6.67
CA LEU A 102 -12.57 -11.09 -8.03
C LEU A 102 -11.85 -12.44 -8.00
N SER A 103 -12.54 -13.54 -8.29
CA SER A 103 -11.93 -14.88 -8.27
C SER A 103 -11.60 -15.39 -9.67
N LYS A 104 -10.61 -16.29 -9.76
CA LYS A 104 -10.30 -17.01 -11.00
C LYS A 104 -11.48 -17.87 -11.48
N GLU A 105 -12.25 -18.41 -10.53
CA GLU A 105 -13.40 -19.30 -10.78
C GLU A 105 -14.51 -18.60 -11.57
N VAL A 106 -14.80 -17.33 -11.24
CA VAL A 106 -15.89 -16.56 -11.87
C VAL A 106 -15.36 -15.69 -13.00
N GLY A 107 -14.12 -15.22 -12.92
CA GLY A 107 -13.50 -14.37 -13.93
C GLY A 107 -13.87 -12.88 -13.83
N TYR A 108 -14.96 -12.55 -13.14
CA TYR A 108 -15.44 -11.19 -12.92
C TYR A 108 -15.79 -10.93 -11.44
N PRO A 109 -15.86 -9.66 -11.00
CA PRO A 109 -16.24 -9.29 -9.66
C PRO A 109 -17.62 -9.85 -9.32
N THR A 110 -17.70 -10.48 -8.16
CA THR A 110 -18.94 -11.05 -7.67
C THR A 110 -19.07 -10.81 -6.18
N VAL A 111 -20.29 -10.95 -5.68
CA VAL A 111 -20.61 -10.85 -4.27
C VAL A 111 -21.09 -12.21 -3.81
N TRP A 112 -20.36 -12.81 -2.87
CA TRP A 112 -20.76 -14.04 -2.19
C TRP A 112 -21.09 -13.75 -0.74
N ASP A 113 -22.02 -14.53 -0.18
CA ASP A 113 -22.17 -14.56 1.27
C ASP A 113 -20.98 -15.33 1.88
N PHE A 114 -20.64 -15.02 3.13
CA PHE A 114 -19.53 -15.66 3.85
C PHE A 114 -19.61 -17.20 3.82
N LYS A 115 -20.83 -17.75 3.93
CA LYS A 115 -21.09 -19.19 3.89
C LYS A 115 -20.76 -19.85 2.56
N ASP A 116 -20.76 -19.12 1.45
CA ASP A 116 -20.54 -19.69 0.12
C ASP A 116 -19.07 -19.99 -0.15
N PHE A 117 -18.15 -19.32 0.54
CA PHE A 117 -16.72 -19.64 0.50
C PHE A 117 -16.43 -21.04 1.06
N LYS A 118 -17.15 -21.46 2.12
CA LYS A 118 -17.01 -22.79 2.72
C LYS A 118 -17.37 -23.93 1.78
N LYS A 119 -18.20 -23.66 0.76
CA LYS A 119 -18.64 -24.64 -0.23
C LYS A 119 -17.59 -24.88 -1.34
N ARG A 120 -16.48 -24.10 -1.35
CA ARG A 120 -15.48 -24.10 -2.42
C ARG A 120 -14.15 -24.59 -1.90
N GLU A 121 -13.63 -25.64 -2.53
CA GLU A 121 -12.42 -26.33 -2.08
C GLU A 121 -11.22 -25.39 -1.89
N ASN A 122 -11.03 -24.44 -2.82
CA ASN A 122 -9.91 -23.51 -2.78
C ASN A 122 -10.05 -22.38 -1.74
N TYR A 123 -11.25 -22.18 -1.18
CA TYR A 123 -11.57 -21.03 -0.32
C TYR A 123 -12.23 -21.43 1.02
N LYS A 124 -12.32 -22.73 1.30
CA LYS A 124 -13.12 -23.27 2.40
C LYS A 124 -12.65 -22.85 3.79
N VAL A 125 -11.37 -22.51 3.94
CA VAL A 125 -10.78 -22.10 5.22
C VAL A 125 -10.74 -20.58 5.29
N PHE A 126 -11.49 -20.03 6.24
CA PHE A 126 -11.30 -18.65 6.67
C PHE A 126 -10.04 -18.54 7.53
N ILE A 127 -9.10 -17.70 7.09
CA ILE A 127 -7.84 -17.41 7.78
C ILE A 127 -8.08 -16.31 8.82
N GLY A 128 -8.74 -15.24 8.42
CA GLY A 128 -9.03 -14.10 9.28
C GLY A 128 -9.32 -12.83 8.49
N ALA A 129 -9.48 -11.72 9.22
CA ALA A 129 -9.75 -10.41 8.67
C ALA A 129 -8.67 -9.39 9.05
N LYS A 130 -8.43 -8.43 8.16
CA LYS A 130 -7.46 -7.34 8.29
C LYS A 130 -8.14 -6.00 8.02
N ARG A 131 -7.94 -5.04 8.92
CA ARG A 131 -8.40 -3.66 8.76
C ARG A 131 -7.23 -2.75 8.43
N VAL A 132 -7.38 -1.89 7.43
CA VAL A 132 -6.41 -0.81 7.16
C VAL A 132 -6.50 0.23 8.28
N THR A 133 -5.36 0.62 8.84
CA THR A 133 -5.28 1.57 9.96
C THR A 133 -4.84 2.96 9.55
N LYS A 134 -4.37 3.14 8.31
CA LYS A 134 -3.89 4.42 7.78
C LYS A 134 -4.77 4.91 6.65
N SER A 135 -5.27 6.14 6.76
CA SER A 135 -5.92 6.82 5.64
C SER A 135 -4.89 7.58 4.79
N LEU A 136 -5.25 7.89 3.55
CA LEU A 136 -4.44 8.77 2.71
C LEU A 136 -4.27 10.15 3.35
N GLN A 137 -5.28 10.65 4.05
CA GLN A 137 -5.25 11.95 4.73
C GLN A 137 -4.20 11.97 5.85
N GLU A 138 -4.18 10.94 6.71
CA GLU A 138 -3.17 10.80 7.76
C GLU A 138 -1.76 10.65 7.19
N SER A 139 -1.62 9.93 6.08
CA SER A 139 -0.33 9.73 5.42
C SER A 139 0.19 11.03 4.81
N LEU A 140 -0.69 11.81 4.16
CA LEU A 140 -0.36 13.15 3.64
C LEU A 140 -0.06 14.15 4.76
N ALA A 141 -0.80 14.10 5.88
CA ALA A 141 -0.54 14.94 7.05
C ALA A 141 0.86 14.67 7.63
N LYS A 142 1.26 13.40 7.74
CA LYS A 142 2.61 13.02 8.17
C LYS A 142 3.70 13.49 7.21
N LEU A 143 3.50 13.33 5.90
CA LEU A 143 4.45 13.81 4.89
C LEU A 143 4.63 15.33 4.97
N ARG A 144 3.52 16.09 5.03
CA ARG A 144 3.56 17.56 5.19
C ARG A 144 4.33 17.97 6.44
N HIS A 145 4.07 17.31 7.56
CA HIS A 145 4.77 17.59 8.82
C HIS A 145 6.27 17.31 8.73
N ALA A 146 6.67 16.17 8.13
CA ALA A 146 8.07 15.83 7.91
C ALA A 146 8.79 16.83 6.98
N THR A 147 8.14 17.26 5.89
CA THR A 147 8.68 18.28 4.99
C THR A 147 8.84 19.64 5.69
N LEU A 148 7.87 20.03 6.53
CA LEU A 148 7.97 21.26 7.31
C LEU A 148 9.22 21.22 8.23
N ILE A 149 9.38 20.13 9.00
CA ILE A 149 10.55 19.94 9.88
C ILE A 149 11.87 20.00 9.09
N ALA A 150 11.95 19.32 7.95
CA ALA A 150 13.14 19.34 7.10
C ALA A 150 13.44 20.75 6.56
N SER A 151 12.41 21.52 6.19
CA SER A 151 12.56 22.90 5.72
C SER A 151 13.01 23.87 6.83
N THR A 152 12.48 23.70 8.06
CA THR A 152 12.85 24.54 9.22
C THR A 152 14.22 24.17 9.80
N GLY A 153 14.61 22.89 9.73
CA GLY A 153 15.93 22.40 10.16
C GLY A 153 17.07 22.79 9.23
N SER A 154 16.78 23.15 7.97
CA SER A 154 17.78 23.68 7.03
C SER A 154 18.06 25.18 7.26
N SER A 155 17.21 25.89 8.01
CA SER A 155 17.35 27.33 8.26
C SER A 155 18.20 27.68 9.49
N THR A 156 18.62 26.70 10.31
CA THR A 156 19.40 26.93 11.53
C THR A 156 20.90 26.69 11.39
N ARG A 157 21.42 26.40 10.17
CA ARG A 157 22.88 26.28 9.91
C ARG A 157 23.51 27.45 9.14
N LEU A 158 22.86 28.62 9.10
CA LEU A 158 23.42 29.83 8.45
C LEU A 158 23.48 31.07 9.38
N ALA A 159 23.38 30.89 10.68
CA ALA A 159 23.61 31.95 11.67
C ALA A 159 24.80 31.62 12.55
N GLY A 160 26.01 31.62 11.99
CA GLY A 160 27.21 31.38 12.79
C GLY A 160 28.51 31.09 12.04
N SER A 161 28.82 31.79 10.95
CA SER A 161 30.20 31.78 10.43
C SER A 161 30.49 33.03 9.59
N ARG A 162 30.63 34.18 10.26
CA ARG A 162 31.46 35.26 9.69
C ARG A 162 32.92 34.86 9.86
N LEU A 163 33.47 34.18 8.87
CA LEU A 163 34.92 34.13 8.72
C LEU A 163 35.41 35.56 8.43
N SER A 164 36.38 36.03 9.21
CA SER A 164 36.98 37.35 8.97
C SER A 164 37.79 37.35 7.67
N ASP A 165 37.87 38.49 6.99
CA ASP A 165 38.57 38.66 5.70
C ASP A 165 40.05 38.23 5.71
N LYS A 166 40.65 38.07 6.90
CA LYS A 166 42.01 37.54 7.06
C LYS A 166 42.12 36.03 6.83
N GLU A 167 41.05 35.26 7.05
CA GLU A 167 41.03 33.80 6.85
C GLU A 167 40.97 33.45 5.36
N VAL A 168 40.22 34.22 4.57
CA VAL A 168 39.97 33.97 3.13
C VAL A 168 41.26 34.13 2.31
N ARG A 169 42.15 35.06 2.68
CA ARG A 169 43.43 35.27 1.96
C ARG A 169 44.46 34.15 2.14
N ARG A 170 44.40 33.35 3.22
CA ARG A 170 45.34 32.22 3.41
C ARG A 170 45.01 31.02 2.53
N ILE A 171 43.74 30.78 2.24
CA ILE A 171 43.27 29.62 1.46
C ILE A 171 43.60 29.77 -0.03
N SER A 172 43.60 31.00 -0.56
CA SER A 172 43.91 31.26 -1.97
C SER A 172 45.37 30.98 -2.37
N LYS A 173 46.33 31.01 -1.44
CA LYS A 173 47.75 30.79 -1.75
C LYS A 173 48.23 29.34 -1.63
N SER A 174 47.44 28.43 -1.03
CA SER A 174 47.84 27.02 -0.91
C SER A 174 47.37 26.14 -2.07
N SER A 175 46.47 26.65 -2.92
CA SER A 175 45.84 25.89 -4.00
C SER A 175 46.65 25.91 -5.31
N GLU A 176 47.50 26.91 -5.54
CA GLU A 176 48.33 26.98 -6.75
C GLU A 176 49.58 26.07 -6.73
N ARG A 177 49.97 25.51 -5.58
CA ARG A 177 51.17 24.63 -5.51
C ARG A 177 50.91 23.14 -5.74
N LYS A 178 49.67 22.70 -5.91
CA LYS A 178 49.35 21.26 -6.04
C LYS A 178 48.96 20.79 -7.45
N GLN A 179 48.92 21.67 -8.46
CA GLN A 179 48.50 21.30 -9.82
C GLN A 179 49.65 21.02 -10.80
N VAL A 180 50.90 20.95 -10.32
CA VAL A 180 52.07 20.59 -11.13
C VAL A 180 52.78 19.40 -10.50
N HIS A 181 52.20 18.18 -10.56
CA HIS A 181 52.92 16.90 -10.55
C HIS A 181 51.94 15.71 -10.50
N ARG A 182 51.26 15.43 -11.62
CA ARG A 182 50.79 14.07 -11.91
C ARG A 182 50.39 13.90 -13.39
N ILE A 183 51.38 13.96 -14.28
CA ILE A 183 51.31 13.27 -15.57
C ILE A 183 52.67 12.60 -15.78
N ARG A 184 52.68 11.28 -15.58
CA ARG A 184 53.41 10.27 -16.37
C ARG A 184 53.03 8.90 -15.84
#